data_AF-A0A7W0A140-F1
#
_entry.id   AF-A0A7W0A140-F1
#
_cell.length_a   1.000
_cell.length_b   1.000
_cell.length_c   1.000
_cell.angle_alpha   90.00
_cell.angle_beta   90.00
_cell.angle_gamma   90.00
#
_symmetry.space_group_name_H-M   'P 1'
#
loop_
_entity.id
_entity.type
_entity.pdbx_description
1 polymer ?
#
loop_
_entity_poly.entity_id
_entity_poly.type
_entity_poly.pdbx_seq_one_letter_code
_entity_poly.pdbx_strand_id
1 'polypeptide(L)'
;MSTRLVKGTSVVSLADGTELGSVEHVYLDPARKLIVAFSFQSGGGLFGSKARSVVDVTDVHAIGPDAITITDASAIRSEMAIGDRCHGLIELDDLLKRKVMTERGEHLGQLTAIHFEQGSYRVSMIEVSHGRLHPETTTIPAEQIGQIGDDLILVSDPAAIPAEDRNPAQVSSRRTALRSVA
;
A
#
# COMPACT_ATOMS: atom_id res chain seq x y z
N MET A 1 0.75 13.17 7.16
CA MET A 1 -0.48 12.69 6.50
C MET A 1 -0.15 11.35 5.85
N SER A 2 -1.01 10.35 6.03
CA SER A 2 -0.87 9.03 5.38
C SER A 2 -1.70 9.01 4.09
N THR A 3 -1.07 8.63 2.99
CA THR A 3 -1.74 8.53 1.68
C THR A 3 -1.92 7.07 1.32
N ARG A 4 -3.12 6.73 0.83
CA ARG A 4 -3.41 5.44 0.20
C ARG A 4 -3.31 5.62 -1.31
N LEU A 5 -2.37 4.94 -1.95
CA LEU A 5 -2.31 4.96 -3.41
C LEU A 5 -3.37 4.05 -3.99
N VAL A 6 -4.08 4.52 -5.02
CA VAL A 6 -5.05 3.73 -5.76
C VAL A 6 -4.48 3.49 -7.16
N LYS A 7 -4.63 2.26 -7.67
CA LYS A 7 -4.32 1.99 -9.07
C LYS A 7 -5.17 2.86 -9.98
N GLY A 8 -4.59 3.30 -11.09
CA GLY A 8 -5.26 4.19 -12.04
C GLY A 8 -5.18 5.67 -11.68
N THR A 9 -4.52 6.06 -10.58
CA THR A 9 -4.20 7.47 -10.33
C THR A 9 -3.42 8.05 -11.51
N SER A 10 -3.85 9.22 -12.01
CA SER A 10 -3.21 9.86 -13.16
C SER A 10 -1.84 10.43 -12.81
N VAL A 11 -0.89 10.35 -13.74
CA VAL A 11 0.43 10.96 -13.62
C VAL A 11 0.44 12.24 -14.46
N VAL A 12 0.67 13.39 -13.82
CA VAL A 12 0.54 14.71 -14.45
C VAL A 12 1.86 15.47 -14.36
N SER A 13 2.26 16.08 -15.47
CA SER A 13 3.41 16.98 -15.54
C SER A 13 3.02 18.40 -15.10
N LEU A 14 3.79 18.98 -14.17
CA LEU A 14 3.56 20.35 -13.69
C LEU A 14 4.02 21.41 -14.70
N ALA A 15 4.98 21.09 -15.57
CA ALA A 15 5.52 22.04 -16.53
C ALA A 15 4.50 22.47 -17.59
N ASP A 16 3.62 21.57 -18.01
CA ASP A 16 2.67 21.77 -19.11
C ASP A 16 1.23 21.38 -18.76
N GLY A 17 0.99 20.77 -17.60
CA GLY A 17 -0.34 20.30 -17.17
C GLY A 17 -0.81 19.06 -17.92
N THR A 18 0.07 18.37 -18.64
CA THR A 18 -0.30 17.21 -19.47
C THR A 18 -0.40 15.95 -18.60
N GLU A 19 -1.47 15.17 -18.81
CA GLU A 19 -1.57 13.81 -18.29
C GLU A 19 -0.69 12.86 -19.11
N LEU A 20 0.27 12.24 -18.44
CA LEU A 20 1.28 11.37 -19.04
C LEU A 20 0.87 9.89 -19.08
N GLY A 21 -0.14 9.52 -18.29
CA GLY A 21 -0.67 8.17 -18.17
C GLY A 21 -1.28 7.89 -16.80
N SER A 22 -1.56 6.63 -16.51
CA SER A 22 -2.16 6.20 -15.24
C SER A 22 -1.31 5.13 -14.55
N VAL A 23 -1.14 5.26 -13.24
CA VAL A 23 -0.34 4.32 -12.44
C VAL A 23 -0.89 2.91 -12.54
N GLU A 24 -0.04 1.99 -12.96
CA GLU A 24 -0.37 0.57 -13.09
C GLU A 24 0.21 -0.22 -11.92
N HIS A 25 1.46 0.06 -11.53
CA HIS A 25 2.14 -0.64 -10.44
C HIS A 25 2.96 0.30 -9.57
N VAL A 26 3.14 -0.13 -8.33
CA VAL A 26 3.91 0.56 -7.29
C VAL A 26 4.99 -0.39 -6.82
N TYR A 27 6.22 0.09 -6.73
CA TYR A 27 7.35 -0.73 -6.29
C TYR A 27 7.81 -0.32 -4.89
N LEU A 28 7.98 -1.34 -4.06
CA LEU A 28 8.44 -1.21 -2.67
C LEU A 28 9.79 -1.92 -2.50
N ASP A 29 10.71 -1.25 -1.80
CA ASP A 29 11.92 -1.87 -1.26
C ASP A 29 11.59 -2.53 0.09
N PRO A 30 11.61 -3.87 0.19
CA PRO A 30 11.29 -4.58 1.44
C PRO A 30 12.30 -4.33 2.55
N ALA A 31 13.57 -4.12 2.23
CA ALA A 31 14.62 -3.91 3.21
C ALA A 31 14.49 -2.52 3.86
N ARG A 32 14.14 -1.51 3.05
CA ARG A 32 13.98 -0.13 3.53
C ARG A 32 12.56 0.23 3.95
N LYS A 33 11.58 -0.64 3.65
CA LYS A 33 10.13 -0.41 3.80
C LYS A 33 9.72 0.92 3.17
N LEU A 34 10.13 1.11 1.91
CA LEU A 34 10.08 2.39 1.22
C LEU A 34 9.45 2.20 -0.16
N ILE A 35 8.52 3.09 -0.54
CA ILE A 35 8.07 3.18 -1.93
C ILE A 35 9.15 3.88 -2.74
N VAL A 36 9.63 3.23 -3.80
CA VAL A 36 10.79 3.71 -4.57
C VAL A 36 10.44 4.12 -6.00
N ALA A 37 9.38 3.56 -6.58
CA ALA A 37 8.99 3.89 -7.95
C ALA A 37 7.53 3.59 -8.24
N PHE A 38 7.01 4.25 -9.26
CA PHE A 38 5.69 4.01 -9.84
C PHE A 38 5.86 3.72 -11.33
N SER A 39 5.25 2.64 -11.83
CA SER A 39 5.11 2.43 -13.27
C SER A 39 3.71 2.79 -13.73
N PHE A 40 3.63 3.34 -14.93
CA PHE A 40 2.39 3.73 -15.58
C PHE A 40 2.46 3.42 -17.07
N GLN A 41 1.29 3.23 -17.68
CA GLN A 41 1.20 3.13 -19.14
C GLN A 41 1.07 4.53 -19.70
N SER A 42 2.05 4.95 -20.49
CA SER A 42 1.91 6.16 -21.30
C SER A 42 1.02 5.87 -22.51
N GLY A 43 0.10 6.78 -22.82
CA GLY A 43 -0.76 6.67 -23.99
C GLY A 43 0.08 6.59 -25.27
N GLY A 44 0.22 5.38 -25.82
CA GLY A 44 0.84 5.18 -27.12
C GLY A 44 -0.04 5.79 -28.21
N GLY A 45 0.53 6.70 -29.00
CA GLY A 45 -0.12 7.16 -30.22
C GLY A 45 -0.47 5.98 -31.16
N LEU A 46 -1.32 6.23 -32.15
CA LEU A 46 -1.95 5.29 -33.11
C LEU A 46 -1.04 4.20 -33.75
N PHE A 47 0.28 4.23 -33.55
CA PHE A 47 1.26 3.30 -34.13
C PHE A 47 2.35 2.80 -33.15
N GLY A 48 2.29 3.14 -31.85
CA GLY A 48 3.37 2.84 -30.90
C GLY A 48 3.00 1.75 -29.89
N SER A 49 3.86 0.74 -29.74
CA SER A 49 3.80 -0.24 -28.66
C SER A 49 3.61 0.46 -27.32
N LYS A 50 2.68 -0.05 -26.48
CA LYS A 50 2.49 0.44 -25.11
C LYS A 50 3.81 0.30 -24.34
N ALA A 51 4.56 1.40 -24.24
CA ALA A 51 5.79 1.42 -23.47
C ALA A 51 5.41 1.65 -22.01
N ARG A 52 5.87 0.76 -21.13
CA ARG A 52 5.73 0.94 -19.69
C ARG A 52 6.76 1.95 -19.24
N SER A 53 6.24 3.05 -18.72
CA SER A 53 7.00 4.19 -18.24
C SER A 53 7.12 4.10 -16.73
N VAL A 54 8.21 4.63 -16.19
CA VAL A 54 8.52 4.61 -14.76
C VAL A 54 8.89 6.01 -14.31
N VAL A 55 8.45 6.36 -13.10
CA VAL A 55 8.96 7.50 -12.36
C VAL A 55 9.51 7.05 -11.00
N ASP A 56 10.70 7.54 -10.67
CA ASP A 56 11.29 7.35 -9.34
C ASP A 56 10.58 8.24 -8.33
N VAL A 57 10.43 7.75 -7.10
CA VAL A 57 9.85 8.52 -6.00
C VAL A 57 10.58 9.84 -5.76
N THR A 58 11.88 9.93 -6.07
CA THR A 58 12.65 11.18 -5.96
C THR A 58 12.25 12.25 -6.98
N ASP A 59 11.66 11.84 -8.09
CA ASP A 59 11.21 12.73 -9.16
C ASP A 59 9.70 13.08 -9.00
N VAL A 60 9.03 12.50 -8.00
CA VAL A 60 7.64 12.82 -7.65
C VAL A 60 7.58 14.10 -6.81
N HIS A 61 6.79 15.07 -7.28
CA HIS A 61 6.55 16.31 -6.58
C HIS A 61 5.50 16.16 -5.47
N ALA A 62 4.34 15.56 -5.79
CA ALA A 62 3.30 15.28 -4.82
C ALA A 62 2.43 14.09 -5.23
N ILE A 63 1.82 13.43 -4.23
CA ILE A 63 0.83 12.38 -4.42
C ILE A 63 -0.47 12.85 -3.80
N GLY A 64 -1.47 13.12 -4.64
CA GLY A 64 -2.84 13.42 -4.25
C GLY A 64 -3.76 12.20 -4.42
N PRO A 65 -5.04 12.33 -4.02
CA PRO A 65 -6.05 11.29 -4.25
C PRO A 65 -6.34 11.06 -5.73
N ASP A 66 -6.26 12.11 -6.55
CA ASP A 66 -6.63 12.08 -7.96
C ASP A 66 -5.42 11.96 -8.90
N ALA A 67 -4.26 12.50 -8.50
CA ALA A 67 -3.08 12.53 -9.35
C ALA A 67 -1.76 12.46 -8.58
N ILE A 68 -0.75 11.84 -9.22
CA ILE A 68 0.67 12.00 -8.91
C ILE A 68 1.22 13.09 -9.81
N THR A 69 1.85 14.10 -9.23
CA THR A 69 2.47 15.19 -9.99
C THR A 69 3.98 15.03 -10.04
N ILE A 70 4.56 15.30 -11.21
CA ILE A 70 6.00 15.29 -11.46
C ILE A 70 6.39 16.62 -12.11
N THR A 71 7.66 17.02 -12.03
CA THR A 71 8.09 18.31 -12.61
C THR A 71 7.81 18.37 -14.11
N ASP A 72 8.29 17.38 -14.86
CA ASP A 72 8.09 17.28 -16.31
C ASP A 72 8.41 15.86 -16.84
N ALA A 73 8.18 15.62 -18.14
CA ALA A 73 8.39 14.34 -18.79
C ALA A 73 9.85 13.83 -18.79
N SER A 74 10.84 14.69 -18.51
CA SER A 74 12.24 14.27 -18.36
C SER A 74 12.50 13.47 -17.08
N ALA A 75 11.55 13.38 -16.15
CA ALA A 75 11.58 12.44 -15.03
C ALA A 75 11.28 10.99 -15.45
N ILE A 76 10.69 10.79 -16.64
CA ILE A 76 10.23 9.47 -17.08
C ILE A 76 11.42 8.61 -17.51
N ARG A 77 11.39 7.35 -17.11
CA ARG A 77 12.37 6.32 -17.48
C ARG A 77 11.66 5.13 -18.12
N SER A 78 12.41 4.38 -18.92
CA SER A 78 11.97 3.06 -19.40
C SER A 78 11.96 2.05 -18.25
N GLU A 79 11.02 1.10 -18.25
CA GLU A 79 11.00 -0.03 -17.31
C GLU A 79 12.31 -0.84 -17.32
N MET A 80 13.03 -0.90 -18.44
CA MET A 80 14.35 -1.57 -18.45
C MET A 80 15.36 -0.89 -17.51
N ALA A 81 15.21 0.42 -17.25
CA ALA A 81 16.06 1.15 -16.32
C ALA A 81 15.74 0.88 -14.84
N ILE A 82 14.59 0.24 -14.55
CA ILE A 82 14.27 -0.35 -13.24
C ILE A 82 15.07 -1.64 -13.07
N GLY A 83 15.08 -2.54 -14.05
CA GLY A 83 15.65 -3.89 -13.92
C GLY A 83 17.05 -3.93 -13.31
N ASP A 84 17.92 -3.01 -13.72
CA ASP A 84 19.30 -2.91 -13.21
C ASP A 84 19.42 -2.30 -11.80
N ARG A 85 18.44 -1.48 -11.38
CA ARG A 85 18.44 -0.77 -10.08
C ARG A 85 17.56 -1.43 -9.02
N CYS A 86 16.73 -2.38 -9.42
CA CYS A 86 15.58 -2.83 -8.65
C CYS A 86 15.62 -4.31 -8.29
N HIS A 87 16.80 -4.93 -8.28
CA HIS A 87 16.96 -6.28 -7.80
C HIS A 87 16.46 -6.38 -6.34
N GLY A 88 15.37 -7.13 -6.12
CA GLY A 88 14.73 -7.28 -4.82
C GLY A 88 13.60 -6.30 -4.49
N LEU A 89 13.16 -5.46 -5.45
CA LEU A 89 11.90 -4.72 -5.28
C LEU A 89 10.70 -5.65 -5.43
N ILE A 90 9.62 -5.28 -4.73
CA ILE A 90 8.35 -6.01 -4.75
C ILE A 90 7.29 -5.09 -5.32
N GLU A 91 6.50 -5.62 -6.25
CA GLU A 91 5.28 -4.95 -6.69
C GLU A 91 4.22 -4.97 -5.60
N LEU A 92 3.56 -3.84 -5.37
CA LEU A 92 2.56 -3.72 -4.32
C LEU A 92 1.43 -4.75 -4.45
N ASP A 93 1.01 -5.13 -5.65
CA ASP A 93 0.00 -6.19 -5.82
C ASP A 93 0.44 -7.53 -5.31
N ASP A 94 1.72 -7.86 -5.48
CA ASP A 94 2.27 -9.11 -4.99
C ASP A 94 2.46 -9.04 -3.48
N LEU A 95 2.85 -7.87 -2.96
CA LEU A 95 2.88 -7.62 -1.52
C LEU A 95 1.50 -7.80 -0.88
N LEU A 96 0.44 -7.25 -1.48
CA LEU A 96 -0.95 -7.36 -1.02
C LEU A 96 -1.50 -8.80 -1.05
N LYS A 97 -0.85 -9.74 -1.73
CA LYS A 97 -1.24 -11.16 -1.69
C LYS A 97 -0.63 -11.90 -0.50
N ARG A 98 0.36 -11.33 0.18
CA ARG A 98 1.14 -12.02 1.23
C ARG A 98 0.38 -12.15 2.54
N LYS A 99 0.69 -13.23 3.26
CA LYS A 99 0.14 -13.49 4.59
C LYS A 99 0.98 -12.80 5.64
N VAL A 100 0.33 -12.32 6.70
CA VAL A 100 0.98 -11.70 7.84
C VAL A 100 0.95 -12.68 9.01
N MET A 101 2.11 -12.87 9.63
CA MET A 101 2.31 -13.84 10.71
C MET A 101 3.19 -13.23 11.80
N THR A 102 2.94 -13.57 13.06
CA THR A 102 3.84 -13.17 14.15
C THR A 102 5.14 -13.97 14.09
N GLU A 103 6.21 -13.46 14.68
CA GLU A 103 7.48 -14.20 14.86
C GLU A 103 7.32 -15.53 15.63
N ARG A 104 6.21 -15.69 16.36
CA ARG A 104 5.87 -16.92 17.10
C ARG A 104 5.10 -17.93 16.25
N GLY A 105 4.79 -17.61 15.00
CA GLY A 105 4.07 -18.47 14.08
C GLY A 105 2.54 -18.33 14.10
N GLU A 106 2.00 -17.30 14.74
CA GLU A 106 0.55 -17.04 14.72
C GLU A 106 0.15 -16.33 13.43
N HIS A 107 -0.78 -16.91 12.68
CA HIS A 107 -1.29 -16.32 11.45
C HIS A 107 -2.30 -15.20 11.75
N LEU A 108 -1.92 -13.96 11.45
CA LEU A 108 -2.75 -12.78 11.66
C LEU A 108 -3.72 -12.53 10.51
N GLY A 109 -3.38 -12.91 9.27
CA GLY A 109 -4.27 -12.68 8.14
C GLY A 109 -3.56 -12.39 6.83
N GLN A 110 -4.24 -11.67 5.94
CA GLN A 110 -3.69 -11.25 4.65
C GLN A 110 -3.58 -9.73 4.59
N LEU A 111 -2.46 -9.23 4.05
CA LEU A 111 -2.26 -7.81 3.83
C LEU A 111 -3.33 -7.25 2.87
N THR A 112 -3.98 -6.15 3.22
CA THR A 112 -5.03 -5.54 2.38
C THR A 112 -4.72 -4.11 1.94
N ALA A 113 -3.90 -3.41 2.71
CA ALA A 113 -3.45 -2.07 2.37
C ALA A 113 -2.11 -1.77 3.03
N ILE A 114 -1.38 -0.83 2.43
CA ILE A 114 -0.24 -0.17 3.04
C ILE A 114 -0.53 1.32 3.11
N HIS A 115 -0.04 1.95 4.15
CA HIS A 115 -0.01 3.40 4.29
C HIS A 115 1.43 3.84 4.31
N PHE A 116 1.72 4.97 3.66
CA PHE A 116 3.04 5.58 3.66
C PHE A 116 2.94 7.06 3.96
N GLU A 117 4.04 7.60 4.50
CA GLU A 117 4.15 9.01 4.82
C GLU A 117 4.47 9.82 3.56
N GLN A 118 3.73 10.91 3.35
CA GLN A 118 4.00 11.85 2.27
C GLN A 118 5.34 12.57 2.49
N GLY A 119 6.25 12.50 1.51
CA GLY A 119 7.56 13.14 1.54
C GLY A 119 8.70 12.16 1.85
N SER A 120 8.57 11.33 2.88
CA SER A 120 9.56 10.27 3.15
C SER A 120 9.29 9.00 2.35
N TYR A 121 8.02 8.78 1.95
CA TYR A 121 7.52 7.60 1.24
C TYR A 121 7.75 6.28 1.97
N ARG A 122 8.09 6.36 3.27
CA ARG A 122 8.25 5.20 4.14
C ARG A 122 6.88 4.65 4.49
N VAL A 123 6.78 3.32 4.48
CA VAL A 123 5.60 2.63 5.01
C VAL A 123 5.48 3.00 6.48
N SER A 124 4.32 3.50 6.87
CA SER A 124 3.99 3.86 8.25
C SER A 124 3.19 2.78 8.95
N MET A 125 2.29 2.10 8.23
CA MET A 125 1.47 1.02 8.76
C MET A 125 0.91 0.14 7.64
N ILE A 126 0.51 -1.07 8.02
CA ILE A 126 -0.18 -2.02 7.14
C ILE A 126 -1.54 -2.39 7.71
N GLU A 127 -2.49 -2.72 6.84
CA GLU A 127 -3.79 -3.28 7.23
C GLU A 127 -3.83 -4.77 6.91
N VAL A 128 -4.30 -5.56 7.88
CA VAL A 128 -4.37 -7.01 7.78
C VAL A 128 -5.81 -7.44 7.98
N SER A 129 -6.33 -8.26 7.06
CA SER A 129 -7.68 -8.84 7.17
C SER A 129 -7.64 -10.25 7.78
N HIS A 130 -8.54 -10.52 8.72
CA HIS A 130 -8.66 -11.81 9.40
C HIS A 130 -9.43 -12.88 8.59
N GLY A 131 -9.68 -12.64 7.30
CA GLY A 131 -10.33 -13.59 6.39
C GLY A 131 -11.49 -13.00 5.59
N ARG A 132 -11.88 -13.69 4.52
CA ARG A 132 -12.84 -13.17 3.51
C ARG A 132 -14.27 -12.92 4.02
N LEU A 133 -14.60 -13.44 5.21
CA LEU A 133 -15.94 -13.36 5.81
C LEU A 133 -16.04 -12.29 6.92
N HIS A 134 -14.91 -11.74 7.35
CA HIS A 134 -14.85 -10.75 8.41
C HIS A 134 -14.27 -9.44 7.86
N PRO A 135 -15.06 -8.36 7.78
CA PRO A 135 -14.58 -7.07 7.27
C PRO A 135 -13.62 -6.36 8.25
N GLU A 136 -13.40 -6.94 9.43
CA GLU A 136 -12.53 -6.38 10.45
C GLU A 136 -11.07 -6.50 10.03
N THR A 137 -10.44 -5.34 9.80
CA THR A 137 -9.01 -5.22 9.58
C THR A 137 -8.31 -4.79 10.86
N THR A 138 -7.10 -5.30 11.07
CA THR A 138 -6.19 -4.82 12.11
C THR A 138 -5.06 -4.04 11.47
N THR A 139 -4.71 -2.94 12.12
CA THR A 139 -3.62 -2.08 11.71
C THR A 139 -2.35 -2.48 12.46
N ILE A 140 -1.25 -2.63 11.72
CA ILE A 140 0.06 -2.96 12.30
C ILE A 140 1.03 -1.85 11.90
N PRO A 141 1.67 -1.17 12.86
CA PRO A 141 2.60 -0.09 12.58
C PRO A 141 3.91 -0.64 12.01
N ALA A 142 4.59 0.15 11.17
CA ALA A 142 5.75 -0.33 10.41
C ALA A 142 6.96 -0.73 11.27
N GLU A 143 7.02 -0.23 12.51
CA GLU A 143 8.01 -0.58 13.52
C GLU A 143 7.89 -2.05 13.97
N GLN A 144 6.68 -2.61 13.91
CA GLN A 144 6.45 -4.02 14.23
C GLN A 144 6.71 -4.95 13.06
N ILE A 145 6.94 -4.44 11.85
CA ILE A 145 7.26 -5.27 10.68
C ILE A 145 8.73 -5.70 10.80
N GLY A 146 8.98 -6.98 11.04
CA GLY A 146 10.34 -7.51 11.11
C GLY A 146 10.90 -7.74 9.70
N GLN A 147 10.25 -8.61 8.94
CA GLN A 147 10.73 -9.05 7.63
C GLN A 147 9.58 -9.13 6.62
N ILE A 148 9.85 -8.66 5.39
CA ILE A 148 8.99 -8.86 4.22
C ILE A 148 9.69 -9.88 3.32
N GLY A 149 9.36 -11.16 3.49
CA GLY A 149 9.86 -12.26 2.67
C GLY A 149 8.91 -12.57 1.50
N ASP A 150 9.34 -13.42 0.57
CA ASP A 150 8.65 -13.65 -0.72
C ASP A 150 7.17 -14.06 -0.58
N ASP A 151 6.84 -14.85 0.46
CA ASP A 151 5.48 -15.32 0.72
C ASP A 151 4.83 -14.72 1.99
N LEU A 152 5.64 -14.31 2.96
CA LEU A 152 5.21 -13.98 4.32
C LEU A 152 5.76 -12.63 4.77
N ILE A 153 4.92 -11.89 5.49
CA ILE A 153 5.31 -10.72 6.27
C ILE A 153 5.34 -11.14 7.74
N LEU A 154 6.51 -11.07 8.35
CA LEU A 154 6.72 -11.36 9.76
C LEU A 154 6.62 -10.08 10.57
N VAL A 155 5.83 -10.12 11.64
CA VAL A 155 5.66 -9.01 12.57
C VAL A 155 5.99 -9.45 13.99
N SER A 156 6.49 -8.53 14.80
CA SER A 156 6.65 -8.77 16.24
C SER A 156 5.27 -8.93 16.90
N ASP A 157 5.21 -9.68 18.00
CA ASP A 157 3.96 -10.01 18.70
C ASP A 157 3.23 -8.74 19.18
N PRO A 158 1.98 -8.49 18.75
CA PRO A 158 1.24 -7.26 19.05
C PRO A 158 0.71 -7.18 20.51
N ALA A 159 1.15 -8.03 21.43
CA ALA A 159 0.88 -7.88 22.87
C ALA A 159 1.33 -6.53 23.49
N ALA A 160 1.96 -5.65 22.71
CA ALA A 160 2.40 -4.31 23.10
C ALA A 160 1.55 -3.15 22.54
N ILE A 161 0.38 -3.38 21.94
CA ILE A 161 -0.52 -2.31 21.48
C ILE A 161 -1.63 -2.11 22.53
N PRO A 162 -1.70 -0.97 23.27
CA PRO A 162 -2.85 -0.65 24.10
C PRO A 162 -4.10 -0.63 23.23
N ALA A 163 -5.14 -1.33 23.69
CA ALA A 163 -6.46 -1.38 23.06
C ALA A 163 -7.22 -0.05 23.21
N GLU A 164 -6.61 1.08 22.82
CA GLU A 164 -7.22 2.41 22.85
C GLU A 164 -7.81 2.77 21.48
N ASP A 165 -8.66 1.89 20.94
CA ASP A 165 -9.77 2.33 20.06
C ASP A 165 -10.90 1.29 19.96
N ARG A 166 -11.13 0.49 21.02
CA ARG A 166 -12.42 -0.21 21.14
C ARG A 166 -13.45 0.79 21.63
N ASN A 167 -14.17 1.42 20.72
CA ASN A 167 -15.42 2.10 21.03
C ASN A 167 -16.38 1.10 21.74
N PRO A 168 -16.71 1.27 23.04
CA PRO A 168 -17.56 0.34 23.77
C PRO A 168 -19.07 0.49 23.43
N ALA A 169 -19.46 1.32 22.46
CA ALA A 169 -20.85 1.70 22.25
C ALA A 169 -21.75 0.68 21.51
N GLN A 170 -21.29 -0.53 21.16
CA GLN A 170 -22.16 -1.51 20.45
C GLN A 170 -22.52 -2.79 21.21
N VAL A 171 -22.12 -2.95 22.48
CA VAL A 171 -22.59 -4.08 23.33
C VAL A 171 -23.70 -3.60 24.28
N SER A 172 -24.86 -3.24 23.75
CA SER A 172 -26.10 -3.29 24.52
C SER A 172 -27.32 -3.21 23.61
N SER A 173 -27.78 -4.37 23.12
CA SER A 173 -29.20 -4.58 22.75
C SER A 173 -29.49 -6.05 22.43
N ARG A 174 -29.12 -6.97 23.33
CA ARG A 174 -29.73 -8.31 23.39
C ARG A 174 -29.78 -8.82 24.84
N ARG A 175 -30.73 -8.31 25.63
CA ARG A 175 -31.33 -9.09 26.73
C ARG A 175 -32.83 -9.17 26.52
N THR A 176 -33.20 -10.22 25.81
CA THR A 176 -34.24 -11.18 26.18
C THR A 176 -34.99 -10.84 27.48
N ALA A 177 -36.29 -10.53 27.35
CA ALA A 177 -37.27 -10.80 28.40
C ALA A 177 -38.32 -11.75 27.81
N LEU A 178 -38.05 -13.06 27.94
CA LEU A 178 -39.06 -14.10 27.85
C LEU A 178 -39.54 -14.43 29.27
N ARG A 179 -40.87 -14.30 29.46
CA ARG A 179 -41.79 -15.08 30.32
C ARG A 179 -41.50 -15.25 31.82
N SER A 180 -42.54 -14.98 32.65
CA SER A 180 -43.32 -15.99 33.42
C SER A 180 -44.16 -15.29 34.49
N VAL A 181 -45.50 -15.29 34.40
CA VAL A 181 -46.46 -16.09 35.20
C VAL A 181 -46.23 -16.03 36.72
N ALA A 182 -47.12 -15.32 37.41
CA ALA A 182 -47.83 -15.72 38.63
C ALA A 182 -49.07 -14.84 38.77
#